data_AF-A0A5K1CZ60-F1
#
_entry.id   AF-A0A5K1CZ60-F1
#
_cell.length_a   1.000
_cell.length_b   1.000
_cell.length_c   1.000
_cell.angle_alpha   90.00
_cell.angle_beta   90.00
_cell.angle_gamma   90.00
#
_symmetry.space_group_name_H-M   'P 1'
#
loop_
_entity.id
_entity.type
_entity.pdbx_description
1 polymer ?
#
loop_
_entity_poly.entity_id
_entity_poly.type
_entity_poly.pdbx_seq_one_letter_code
_entity_poly.pdbx_strand_id
1 'polypeptide(L)' 'QIGYALVPMIARGVMLGPDQPVILHMLDIPPAAEALNGVKMELVDAAFPLLK' A
#
# COMPACT_ATOMS: atom_id res chain seq x y z
N GLN A 1 -4.44 11.94 2.36
CA GLN A 1 -3.28 11.81 3.27
C GLN A 1 -3.34 10.61 4.20
N ILE A 2 -4.49 10.28 4.81
CA ILE A 2 -4.60 9.09 5.70
C ILE A 2 -4.19 7.79 4.99
N GLY A 3 -4.74 7.53 3.79
CA GLY A 3 -4.42 6.33 3.02
C GLY A 3 -2.92 6.15 2.74
N TYR A 4 -2.23 7.24 2.39
CA TYR A 4 -0.78 7.24 2.15
C TYR A 4 0.03 6.77 3.36
N ALA A 5 -0.34 7.19 4.57
CA ALA A 5 0.32 6.76 5.80
C ALA A 5 -0.08 5.32 6.21
N LEU A 6 -1.30 4.89 5.89
CA LEU A 6 -1.87 3.61 6.34
C LEU A 6 -1.35 2.43 5.52
N VAL A 7 -1.24 2.60 4.21
CA VAL A 7 -0.88 1.55 3.26
C VAL A 7 0.48 0.89 3.59
N PRO A 8 1.57 1.62 3.91
CA PRO A 8 2.83 1.01 4.34
C PRO A 8 2.73 0.25 5.67
N MET A 9 1.87 0.68 6.60
CA MET A 9 1.66 -0.03 7.87
C MET A 9 0.98 -1.39 7.65
N ILE A 10 0.01 -1.45 6.73
CA ILE A 10 -0.64 -2.71 6.35
C ILE A 10 0.36 -3.60 5.62
N ALA A 11 1.10 -3.07 4.64
CA ALA A 11 2.10 -3.83 3.89
C ALA A 11 3.24 -4.38 4.77
N ARG A 12 3.56 -3.71 5.89
CA ARG A 12 4.53 -4.18 6.90
C ARG A 12 3.96 -5.26 7.85
N GLY A 13 2.65 -5.51 7.84
CA GLY A 13 2.01 -6.49 8.72
C GLY A 13 1.60 -5.93 10.10
N VAL A 14 1.59 -4.61 10.30
CA VAL A 14 1.18 -4.01 11.59
C VAL A 14 -0.30 -4.27 11.88
N MET A 15 -1.13 -4.33 10.84
CA MET A 15 -2.58 -4.51 10.99
C MET A 15 -3.00 -5.97 11.20
N LEU A 16 -2.39 -6.92 10.48
CA LEU A 16 -2.83 -8.32 10.42
C LEU A 16 -1.81 -9.33 10.95
N GLY A 17 -0.64 -8.87 11.37
CA GLY A 17 0.46 -9.70 11.86
C GLY A 17 1.59 -9.90 10.84
N PRO A 18 2.77 -10.35 11.32
CA PRO A 18 3.99 -10.46 10.51
C PRO A 18 3.99 -11.63 9.52
N ASP A 19 2.98 -12.51 9.58
CA ASP A 19 2.92 -13.75 8.78
C ASP A 19 1.70 -13.77 7.83
N GLN A 20 0.98 -12.66 7.70
CA GLN A 20 -0.22 -12.57 6.85
C GLN A 20 0.08 -11.77 5.58
N PRO A 21 0.21 -12.42 4.40
CA PRO A 21 0.29 -11.74 3.14
C PRO A 21 -0.98 -10.93 2.85
N VAL A 22 -0.81 -9.80 2.16
CA VAL A 22 -1.88 -8.86 1.82
C VAL A 22 -1.82 -8.46 0.35
N ILE A 23 -3.00 -8.24 -0.22
CA ILE A 23 -3.20 -7.62 -1.53
C ILE A 23 -3.89 -6.29 -1.29
N LEU A 24 -3.30 -5.20 -1.77
CA LEU A 24 -3.85 -3.86 -1.59
C LEU A 24 -4.61 -3.41 -2.84
N HIS A 25 -5.94 -3.38 -2.74
CA HIS A 25 -6.79 -2.77 -3.75
C HIS A 25 -6.97 -1.28 -3.42
N MET A 26 -6.17 -0.43 -4.06
CA MET A 26 -6.23 1.02 -3.88
C MET A 26 -7.20 1.65 -4.88
N LEU A 27 -8.10 2.51 -4.39
CA LEU A 27 -9.11 3.21 -5.19
C LEU A 27 -9.11 4.69 -4.79
N ASP A 28 -9.16 5.56 -5.79
CA ASP A 28 -9.35 7.00 -5.60
C ASP A 28 -10.19 7.58 -6.75
N ILE A 29 -10.55 8.85 -6.66
CA ILE A 29 -11.26 9.58 -7.71
C ILE A 29 -10.38 9.73 -8.97
N PRO A 30 -10.96 9.88 -10.17
CA PRO A 30 -10.19 9.95 -11.42
C PRO A 30 -9.05 10.99 -11.43
N PRO A 31 -9.20 12.21 -10.87
CA PRO A 31 -8.10 13.18 -10.81
C PRO A 31 -6.89 12.72 -9.97
N ALA A 32 -7.05 11.74 -9.09
CA ALA A 32 -5.98 11.23 -8.22
C ALA A 32 -5.26 10.00 -8.79
N ALA A 33 -5.60 9.57 -10.02
CA ALA A 33 -5.04 8.36 -10.62
C ALA A 33 -3.50 8.37 -10.71
N GLU A 34 -2.89 9.51 -11.05
CA GLU A 34 -1.44 9.64 -11.12
C GLU A 34 -0.78 9.55 -9.73
N ALA A 35 -1.37 10.20 -8.73
CA ALA A 35 -0.91 10.08 -7.34
C ALA A 35 -1.00 8.64 -6.84
N LEU A 36 -2.09 7.92 -7.17
CA LEU A 36 -2.27 6.51 -6.82
C LEU A 36 -1.20 5.61 -7.47
N ASN A 37 -0.81 5.91 -8.71
CA ASN A 37 0.31 5.23 -9.37
C ASN A 37 1.63 5.52 -8.66
N GLY A 38 1.84 6.75 -8.19
CA GLY A 38 2.98 7.12 -7.33
C GLY A 38 3.08 6.23 -6.09
N VAL A 39 1.97 6.10 -5.35
CA VAL A 39 1.92 5.23 -4.16
C VAL A 39 2.23 3.77 -4.51
N LYS A 40 1.70 3.28 -5.63
CA LYS A 40 2.01 1.92 -6.10
C LYS A 40 3.51 1.75 -6.35
N MET A 41 4.18 2.71 -6.99
CA MET A 41 5.62 2.65 -7.25
C MET A 41 6.43 2.61 -5.96
N GLU A 42 6.11 3.48 -4.99
CA GLU A 42 6.78 3.50 -3.69
C GLU A 42 6.63 2.18 -2.91
N LEU A 43 5.45 1.56 -2.97
CA LEU A 43 5.22 0.26 -2.33
C LEU A 43 6.02 -0.88 -2.96
N VAL A 44 6.20 -0.85 -4.28
CA VAL A 44 7.03 -1.82 -5.00
C VAL A 44 8.49 -1.64 -4.62
N ASP A 45 8.98 -0.39 -4.59
CA ASP A 45 10.36 -0.06 -4.22
C ASP A 45 10.68 -0.39 -2.76
N ALA A 46 9.69 -0.27 -1.86
CA ALA A 46 9.83 -0.63 -0.45
C ALA A 46 9.97 -2.15 -0.21
N ALA A 47 9.69 -2.99 -1.22
CA ALA A 47 9.90 -4.43 -1.21
C ALA A 47 9.33 -5.14 0.03
N PHE A 48 8.13 -4.75 0.47
CA PHE A 48 7.49 -5.37 1.63
C PHE A 48 7.22 -6.87 1.39
N PRO A 49 7.74 -7.78 2.22
CA PRO A 49 7.64 -9.23 1.96
C PRO A 49 6.21 -9.77 2.01
N LEU A 50 5.32 -9.07 2.71
CA LEU A 50 3.92 -9.44 2.87
C LEU A 50 3.03 -8.87 1.76
N LEU A 51 3.50 -7.89 0.97
CA LEU A 51 2.73 -7.31 -0.12
C LEU A 51 2.86 -8.17 -1.38
N LYS A 52 1.74 -8.53 -2.00
CA LYS A 52 1.64 -9.36 -3.21
C LYS A 52 1.15 -8.57 -4.42
#